data_AF-A0AAN7WIX3-F1
#
_entry.id   AF-A0AAN7WIX3-F1
#
_cell.length_a   1.000
_cell.length_b   1.000
_cell.length_c   1.000
_cell.angle_alpha   90.00
_cell.angle_beta   90.00
_cell.angle_gamma   90.00
#
_symmetry.space_group_name_H-M   'P 1'
#
loop_
_entity.id
_entity.type
_entity.pdbx_description
1 polymer ?
#
loop_
_entity_poly.entity_id
_entity_poly.type
_entity_poly.pdbx_seq_one_letter_code
_entity_poly.pdbx_strand_id
1 'polypeptide(L)'
;MAQEQQSRPAQQSYAVLGPSLKVGAACGCAGFLFGGTSGILKGTTPFLFATAASIQTFALGTTFWACRSAILETGFVAEQTPTDFVKASSLAGGVSGGLIAILTRGRRNVIPATLMWSVIGGVGQIGYARYSEGAIARKDLPKEDFWTRMAKRSWFPLKVLSDDEYAEMLREKMLKVDVEIAVLEDKIAALRGQQTAVSGQANAEPTP
;
A
#
# COMPACT_ATOMS: atom_id res chain seq x y z
N MET A 1 -12.69 -25.69 42.14
CA MET A 1 -12.10 -24.34 41.99
C MET A 1 -10.62 -24.34 41.55
N ALA A 2 -9.84 -25.42 41.71
CA ALA A 2 -8.43 -25.44 41.26
C ALA A 2 -8.24 -25.66 39.73
N GLN A 3 -9.22 -26.24 39.01
CA GLN A 3 -9.10 -26.49 37.56
C GLN A 3 -9.37 -25.26 36.67
N GLU A 4 -10.12 -24.25 37.15
CA GLU A 4 -10.35 -23.01 36.39
C GLU A 4 -9.11 -22.10 36.36
N GLN A 5 -8.25 -22.18 37.37
CA GLN A 5 -7.07 -21.32 37.47
C GLN A 5 -5.92 -21.82 36.60
N GLN A 6 -5.86 -23.13 36.31
CA GLN A 6 -4.84 -23.76 35.48
C GLN A 6 -5.14 -23.69 33.97
N SER A 7 -6.40 -23.47 33.59
CA SER A 7 -6.84 -23.32 32.19
C SER A 7 -6.76 -21.87 31.67
N ARG A 8 -6.81 -20.87 32.57
CA ARG A 8 -6.58 -19.44 32.25
C ARG A 8 -5.20 -19.12 31.64
N PRO A 9 -4.06 -19.60 32.16
CA PRO A 9 -2.75 -19.26 31.59
C PRO A 9 -2.55 -19.86 30.18
N ALA A 10 -3.10 -21.04 29.89
CA ALA A 10 -3.01 -21.66 28.57
C ALA A 10 -3.89 -20.94 27.53
N GLN A 11 -5.11 -20.55 27.90
CA GLN A 11 -6.02 -19.75 27.07
C GLN A 11 -5.45 -18.35 26.80
N GLN A 12 -4.89 -17.71 27.82
CA GLN A 12 -4.28 -16.38 27.72
C GLN A 12 -3.00 -16.40 26.86
N SER A 13 -2.18 -17.44 27.00
CA SER A 13 -1.02 -17.67 26.12
C SER A 13 -1.45 -17.85 24.66
N TYR A 14 -2.54 -18.59 24.38
CA TYR A 14 -3.05 -18.77 23.03
C TYR A 14 -3.64 -17.47 22.44
N ALA A 15 -4.31 -16.67 23.29
CA ALA A 15 -4.86 -15.36 22.93
C ALA A 15 -3.78 -14.33 22.59
N VAL A 16 -2.57 -14.46 23.16
CA VAL A 16 -1.43 -13.60 22.83
C VAL A 16 -0.61 -14.17 21.66
N LEU A 17 -0.37 -15.48 21.64
CA LEU A 17 0.52 -16.13 20.67
C LEU A 17 -0.08 -16.14 19.26
N GLY A 18 -1.39 -16.43 19.13
CA GLY A 18 -2.06 -16.46 17.84
C GLY A 18 -1.97 -15.12 17.09
N PRO A 19 -2.37 -14.00 17.70
CA PRO A 19 -2.21 -12.67 17.12
C PRO A 19 -0.75 -12.26 16.91
N SER A 20 0.15 -12.57 17.86
CA SER A 20 1.58 -12.24 17.72
C SER A 20 2.19 -12.92 16.50
N LEU A 21 1.84 -14.17 16.25
CA LEU A 21 2.37 -14.93 15.11
C LEU A 21 1.80 -14.43 13.77
N LYS A 22 0.52 -14.03 13.73
CA LYS A 22 -0.08 -13.42 12.53
C LYS A 22 0.60 -12.10 12.18
N VAL A 23 0.82 -11.25 13.19
CA VAL A 23 1.52 -9.97 13.02
C VAL A 23 2.97 -10.21 12.61
N GLY A 24 3.65 -11.17 13.24
CA GLY A 24 4.99 -11.62 12.86
C GLY A 24 5.07 -12.08 11.41
N ALA A 25 4.16 -12.95 10.98
CA ALA A 25 4.11 -13.45 9.59
C ALA A 25 3.86 -12.33 8.58
N ALA A 26 2.92 -11.43 8.86
CA ALA A 26 2.67 -10.26 8.03
C ALA A 26 3.92 -9.35 7.92
N CYS A 27 4.61 -9.12 9.05
CA CYS A 27 5.84 -8.34 9.09
C CYS A 27 6.99 -9.03 8.33
N GLY A 28 7.13 -10.35 8.47
CA GLY A 28 8.11 -11.16 7.74
C GLY A 28 7.92 -11.11 6.22
N CYS A 29 6.68 -11.18 5.74
CA CYS A 29 6.39 -10.99 4.30
C CYS A 29 6.77 -9.59 3.82
N ALA A 30 6.44 -8.54 4.59
CA ALA A 30 6.85 -7.18 4.26
C ALA A 30 8.38 -7.03 4.25
N GLY A 31 9.07 -7.63 5.22
CA GLY A 31 10.53 -7.66 5.30
C GLY A 31 11.17 -8.44 4.15
N PHE A 32 10.54 -9.53 3.68
CA PHE A 32 11.00 -10.27 2.52
C PHE A 32 10.95 -9.42 1.25
N LEU A 33 9.83 -8.73 1.00
CA LEU A 33 9.67 -7.84 -0.16
C LEU A 33 10.66 -6.68 -0.13
N PHE A 34 10.81 -6.04 1.03
CA PHE A 34 11.73 -4.92 1.20
C PHE A 34 13.19 -5.37 1.10
N GLY A 35 13.55 -6.48 1.74
CA GLY A 35 14.88 -7.07 1.71
C GLY A 35 15.27 -7.56 0.31
N GLY A 36 14.34 -8.17 -0.42
CA GLY A 36 14.53 -8.61 -1.80
C GLY A 36 14.78 -7.43 -2.73
N THR A 37 13.94 -6.39 -2.63
CA THR A 37 14.13 -5.15 -3.40
C THR A 37 15.46 -4.48 -3.08
N SER A 38 15.82 -4.40 -1.79
CA SER A 38 17.12 -3.86 -1.37
C SER A 38 18.30 -4.70 -1.85
N GLY A 39 18.15 -6.02 -1.95
CA GLY A 39 19.20 -6.90 -2.47
C GLY A 39 19.44 -6.71 -3.96
N ILE A 40 18.36 -6.52 -4.74
CA ILE A 40 18.43 -6.20 -6.18
C ILE A 40 19.17 -4.87 -6.39
N LEU A 41 18.78 -3.82 -5.65
CA LEU A 41 19.38 -2.48 -5.78
C LEU A 41 20.87 -2.44 -5.44
N LYS A 42 21.33 -3.32 -4.55
CA LYS A 42 22.74 -3.40 -4.13
C LYS A 42 23.56 -4.40 -4.96
N GLY A 43 23.00 -4.99 -6.01
CA GLY A 43 23.71 -5.97 -6.86
C GLY A 43 24.20 -7.20 -6.09
N THR A 44 23.57 -7.53 -4.97
CA THR A 44 23.93 -8.67 -4.09
C THR A 44 22.90 -9.78 -4.24
N THR A 45 23.11 -10.95 -3.61
CA THR A 45 22.17 -12.09 -3.67
C THR A 45 20.81 -11.72 -3.05
N PRO A 46 19.77 -11.46 -3.86
CA PRO A 46 18.53 -10.86 -3.37
C PRO A 46 17.79 -11.79 -2.41
N PHE A 47 17.93 -13.11 -2.61
CA PHE A 47 17.33 -14.11 -1.75
C PHE A 47 17.91 -14.13 -0.33
N LEU A 48 19.23 -13.93 -0.16
CA LEU A 48 19.85 -13.91 1.17
C LEU A 48 19.43 -12.67 1.95
N PHE A 49 19.39 -11.51 1.29
CA PHE A 49 18.91 -10.28 1.89
C PHE A 49 17.41 -10.32 2.21
N ALA A 50 16.58 -10.87 1.32
CA ALA A 50 15.15 -11.07 1.57
C ALA A 50 14.90 -11.99 2.77
N THR A 51 15.62 -13.12 2.84
CA THR A 51 15.47 -14.09 3.93
C THR A 51 15.94 -13.52 5.25
N ALA A 52 17.12 -12.89 5.28
CA ALA A 52 17.64 -12.26 6.50
C ALA A 52 16.72 -11.14 7.00
N ALA A 53 16.22 -10.28 6.11
CA ALA A 53 15.28 -9.22 6.45
C ALA A 53 13.94 -9.79 6.95
N SER A 54 13.42 -10.84 6.32
CA SER A 54 12.20 -11.53 6.75
C SER A 54 12.33 -12.11 8.16
N ILE A 55 13.42 -12.83 8.46
CA ILE A 55 13.65 -13.40 9.81
C ILE A 55 13.74 -12.29 10.86
N GLN A 56 14.48 -11.21 10.57
CA GLN A 56 14.65 -10.10 11.52
C GLN A 56 13.33 -9.37 11.79
N THR A 57 12.56 -9.09 10.75
CA THR A 57 11.26 -8.39 10.87
C THR A 57 10.18 -9.27 11.48
N PHE A 58 10.17 -10.58 11.18
CA PHE A 58 9.31 -11.56 11.84
C PHE A 58 9.56 -11.61 13.35
N ALA A 59 10.84 -11.71 13.75
CA ALA A 59 11.22 -11.77 15.15
C ALA A 59 10.85 -10.47 15.89
N LEU A 60 11.08 -9.31 15.27
CA LEU A 60 10.66 -8.01 15.78
C LEU A 60 9.15 -7.92 15.95
N GLY A 61 8.37 -8.26 14.92
CA GLY A 61 6.91 -8.16 14.92
C GLY A 61 6.26 -9.06 15.97
N THR A 62 6.72 -10.31 16.07
CA THR A 62 6.23 -11.27 17.06
C THR A 62 6.54 -10.82 18.48
N THR A 63 7.79 -10.40 18.74
CA THR A 63 8.23 -9.96 20.07
C THR A 63 7.53 -8.68 20.50
N PHE A 64 7.36 -7.73 19.57
CA PHE A 64 6.63 -6.48 19.83
C PHE A 64 5.19 -6.75 20.27
N TRP A 65 4.46 -7.58 19.53
CA TRP A 65 3.05 -7.86 19.84
C TRP A 65 2.90 -8.64 21.16
N ALA A 66 3.79 -9.62 21.40
CA ALA A 66 3.80 -10.37 22.65
C ALA A 66 4.10 -9.46 23.85
N CYS A 67 5.12 -8.61 23.73
CA CYS A 67 5.51 -7.68 24.80
C CYS A 67 4.42 -6.65 25.08
N ARG A 68 3.81 -6.08 24.02
CA ARG A 68 2.68 -5.16 24.15
C ARG A 68 1.49 -5.82 24.86
N SER A 69 1.14 -7.05 24.47
CA SER A 69 0.02 -7.77 25.07
C SER A 69 0.28 -8.07 26.55
N ALA A 70 1.49 -8.51 26.90
CA ALA A 70 1.89 -8.74 28.29
C ALA A 70 1.83 -7.46 29.14
N ILE A 71 2.27 -6.31 28.61
CA ILE A 71 2.21 -5.02 29.33
C ILE A 71 0.76 -4.59 29.59
N LEU A 72 -0.14 -4.80 28.62
CA LEU A 72 -1.55 -4.46 28.76
C LEU A 72 -2.28 -5.39 29.73
N GLU A 73 -1.91 -6.68 29.77
CA GLU A 73 -2.52 -7.68 30.67
C GLU A 73 -2.04 -7.58 32.12
N THR A 74 -0.80 -7.15 32.34
CA THR A 74 -0.21 -7.05 33.70
C THR A 74 -0.72 -5.87 34.52
N GLY A 75 -1.62 -5.04 33.97
CA GLY A 75 -2.29 -3.98 34.74
C GLY A 75 -1.39 -2.81 35.12
N PHE A 76 -0.19 -2.69 34.54
CA PHE A 76 0.67 -1.48 34.67
C PHE A 76 -0.04 -0.20 34.20
N VAL A 77 -1.12 -0.35 33.46
CA VAL A 77 -2.01 0.68 32.93
C VAL A 77 -3.38 0.44 33.59
N ALA A 78 -3.62 1.08 34.73
CA ALA A 78 -4.83 0.87 35.53
C ALA A 78 -6.11 1.48 34.90
N GLU A 79 -5.94 2.33 33.89
CA GLU A 79 -7.03 2.99 33.16
C GLU A 79 -6.73 2.85 31.66
N GLN A 80 -7.66 2.32 30.85
CA GLN A 80 -7.44 2.14 29.40
C GLN A 80 -7.56 3.46 28.64
N THR A 81 -6.80 4.44 29.08
CA THR A 81 -6.72 5.77 28.49
C THR A 81 -5.87 5.73 27.21
N PRO A 82 -6.20 6.53 26.17
CA PRO A 82 -5.45 6.56 24.91
C PRO A 82 -3.93 6.80 25.09
N THR A 83 -3.56 7.56 26.12
CA THR A 83 -2.17 7.84 26.50
C THR A 83 -1.41 6.60 26.96
N ASP A 84 -2.09 5.63 27.55
CA ASP A 84 -1.42 4.47 28.14
C ASP A 84 -1.16 3.38 27.10
N PHE A 85 -2.00 3.30 26.07
CA PHE A 85 -1.63 2.52 24.89
C PHE A 85 -0.37 3.06 24.22
N VAL A 86 -0.16 4.38 24.23
CA VAL A 86 1.07 4.99 23.67
C VAL A 86 2.28 4.57 24.51
N LYS A 87 2.19 4.64 25.85
CA LYS A 87 3.25 4.19 26.77
C LYS A 87 3.56 2.70 26.63
N ALA A 88 2.51 1.87 26.54
CA ALA A 88 2.66 0.43 26.34
C ALA A 88 3.34 0.12 25.01
N SER A 89 3.01 0.86 23.95
CA SER A 89 3.61 0.70 22.62
C SER A 89 5.06 1.16 22.58
N SER A 90 5.39 2.27 23.23
CA SER A 90 6.77 2.75 23.31
C SER A 90 7.65 1.81 24.14
N LEU A 91 7.15 1.32 25.27
CA LEU A 91 7.88 0.36 26.09
C LEU A 91 8.07 -0.98 25.36
N ALA A 92 7.00 -1.52 24.77
CA ALA A 92 7.06 -2.75 24.00
C ALA A 92 8.03 -2.61 22.81
N GLY A 93 8.00 -1.48 22.10
CA GLY A 93 8.92 -1.17 21.00
C GLY A 93 10.37 -1.11 21.47
N GLY A 94 10.63 -0.46 22.60
CA GLY A 94 11.96 -0.42 23.19
C GLY A 94 12.48 -1.80 23.57
N VAL A 95 11.68 -2.60 24.27
CA VAL A 95 12.05 -3.96 24.69
C VAL A 95 12.29 -4.87 23.49
N SER A 96 11.37 -4.91 22.52
CA SER A 96 11.51 -5.76 21.33
C SER A 96 12.69 -5.33 20.46
N GLY A 97 12.88 -4.01 20.28
CA GLY A 97 14.00 -3.45 19.53
C GLY A 97 15.35 -3.76 20.17
N GLY A 98 15.44 -3.65 21.50
CA GLY A 98 16.63 -4.01 22.26
C GLY A 98 16.96 -5.49 22.15
N LEU A 99 15.98 -6.37 22.35
CA LEU A 99 16.16 -7.83 22.27
C LEU A 99 16.68 -8.26 20.91
N ILE A 100 16.05 -7.80 19.82
CA ILE A 100 16.51 -8.15 18.48
C ILE A 100 17.85 -7.50 18.14
N ALA A 101 18.14 -6.30 18.64
CA ALA A 101 19.44 -5.67 18.44
C ALA A 101 20.58 -6.44 19.13
N ILE A 102 20.35 -6.97 20.33
CA ILE A 102 21.29 -7.88 21.00
C ILE A 102 21.60 -9.08 20.09
N LEU A 103 20.55 -9.73 19.57
CA LEU A 103 20.67 -10.95 18.78
C LEU A 103 21.34 -10.74 17.41
N THR A 104 21.05 -9.62 16.75
CA THR A 104 21.44 -9.40 15.35
C THR A 104 22.70 -8.55 15.18
N ARG A 105 22.94 -7.61 16.10
CA ARG A 105 23.95 -6.55 15.94
C ARG A 105 24.84 -6.36 17.17
N GLY A 106 24.62 -7.15 18.23
CA GLY A 106 25.43 -7.15 19.46
C GLY A 106 25.12 -6.02 20.46
N ARG A 107 25.74 -6.10 21.64
CA ARG A 107 25.48 -5.23 22.81
C ARG A 107 25.65 -3.73 22.55
N ARG A 108 26.52 -3.33 21.62
CA ARG A 108 26.78 -1.91 21.31
C ARG A 108 25.60 -1.25 20.59
N ASN A 109 24.75 -2.03 19.92
CA ASN A 109 23.66 -1.51 19.10
C ASN A 109 22.29 -1.57 19.81
N VAL A 110 22.27 -1.92 21.10
CA VAL A 110 21.04 -2.10 21.89
C VAL A 110 20.41 -0.76 22.20
N ILE A 111 21.18 0.17 22.77
CA ILE A 111 20.70 1.51 23.16
C ILE A 111 20.09 2.28 21.98
N PRO A 112 20.75 2.40 20.80
CA PRO A 112 20.15 3.10 19.68
C PRO A 112 18.89 2.39 19.17
N ALA A 113 18.85 1.05 19.21
CA ALA A 113 17.70 0.30 18.78
C ALA A 113 16.50 0.43 19.73
N THR A 114 16.72 0.36 21.05
CA THR A 114 15.65 0.54 22.04
C THR A 114 15.01 1.92 21.91
N LEU A 115 15.83 2.97 21.75
CA LEU A 115 15.33 4.33 21.58
C LEU A 115 14.53 4.48 20.28
N MET A 116 15.10 4.05 19.15
CA MET A 116 14.46 4.17 17.85
C MET A 116 13.12 3.41 17.81
N TRP A 117 13.11 2.16 18.26
CA TRP A 117 11.89 1.34 18.26
C TRP A 117 10.87 1.80 19.30
N SER A 118 11.29 2.41 20.41
CA SER A 118 10.39 3.05 21.38
C SER A 118 9.67 4.25 20.78
N VAL A 119 10.40 5.13 20.08
CA VAL A 119 9.81 6.28 19.38
C VAL A 119 8.84 5.82 18.30
N ILE A 120 9.25 4.83 17.47
CA ILE A 120 8.39 4.27 16.42
C ILE A 120 7.12 3.66 17.02
N GLY A 121 7.23 2.93 18.13
CA GLY A 121 6.07 2.34 18.81
C GLY A 121 5.09 3.39 19.32
N GLY A 122 5.59 4.46 19.96
CA GLY A 122 4.75 5.56 20.45
C GLY A 122 4.08 6.35 19.32
N VAL A 123 4.86 6.74 18.31
CA VAL A 123 4.36 7.47 17.12
C VAL A 123 3.36 6.61 16.35
N GLY A 124 3.63 5.32 16.18
CA GLY A 124 2.74 4.37 15.53
C GLY A 124 1.38 4.29 16.23
N GLN A 125 1.37 4.30 17.57
CA GLN A 125 0.12 4.32 18.33
C GLN A 125 -0.65 5.63 18.18
N ILE A 126 0.04 6.78 18.16
CA ILE A 126 -0.60 8.09 17.91
C ILE A 126 -1.21 8.13 16.51
N GLY A 127 -0.49 7.62 15.51
CA GLY A 127 -0.98 7.50 14.14
C GLY A 127 -2.20 6.59 14.05
N TYR A 128 -2.16 5.44 14.74
CA TYR A 128 -3.30 4.52 14.81
C TYR A 128 -4.52 5.15 15.47
N ALA A 129 -4.34 5.88 16.59
CA ALA A 129 -5.43 6.58 17.27
C ALA A 129 -6.12 7.57 16.33
N ARG A 130 -5.35 8.45 15.66
CA ARG A 130 -5.90 9.41 14.69
C ARG A 130 -6.59 8.73 13.50
N TYR A 131 -6.00 7.65 12.99
CA TYR A 131 -6.62 6.89 11.91
C TYR A 131 -7.92 6.22 12.36
N SER A 132 -7.95 5.65 13.55
CA SER A 132 -9.15 5.01 14.10
C SER A 132 -10.27 6.01 14.38
N GLU A 133 -9.95 7.21 14.88
CA GLU A 133 -10.92 8.32 15.02
C GLU A 133 -11.52 8.68 13.66
N GLY A 134 -10.68 8.86 12.64
CA GLY A 134 -11.13 9.11 11.27
C GLY A 134 -11.90 7.94 10.65
N ALA A 135 -11.57 6.69 11.00
CA ALA A 135 -12.27 5.50 10.51
C ALA A 135 -13.63 5.32 11.18
N ILE A 136 -13.76 5.66 12.47
CA ILE A 136 -15.05 5.71 13.18
C ILE A 136 -15.92 6.82 12.60
N ALA A 137 -15.38 8.02 12.40
CA ALA A 137 -16.10 9.12 11.73
C ALA A 137 -16.52 8.78 10.29
N ARG A 138 -15.80 7.89 9.60
CA ARG A 138 -16.14 7.39 8.26
C ARG A 138 -17.13 6.22 8.24
N LYS A 139 -17.40 5.57 9.38
CA LYS A 139 -18.42 4.50 9.47
C LYS A 139 -19.83 5.07 9.31
N ASP A 140 -20.02 6.34 9.68
CA ASP A 140 -21.28 7.06 9.55
C ASP A 140 -21.51 7.64 8.14
N LEU A 141 -20.50 7.60 7.26
CA LEU A 141 -20.67 7.94 5.85
C LEU A 141 -21.16 6.72 5.06
N PRO A 142 -22.06 6.91 4.08
CA PRO A 142 -22.49 5.82 3.19
C PRO A 142 -21.26 5.16 2.56
N LYS A 143 -21.25 3.81 2.60
CA LYS A 143 -20.18 2.98 2.04
C LYS A 143 -20.18 3.13 0.52
N GLU A 144 -19.48 4.15 0.02
CA GLU A 144 -19.09 4.18 -1.39
C GLU A 144 -18.18 2.97 -1.65
N ASP A 145 -18.43 2.27 -2.75
CA ASP A 145 -17.65 1.11 -3.16
C ASP A 145 -16.17 1.49 -3.35
N PHE A 146 -15.27 0.57 -2.99
CA PHE A 146 -13.81 0.79 -3.04
C PHE A 146 -13.37 1.24 -4.44
N TRP A 147 -13.97 0.66 -5.47
CA TRP A 147 -13.73 1.01 -6.87
C TRP A 147 -14.17 2.44 -7.20
N THR A 148 -15.32 2.89 -6.69
CA THR A 148 -15.78 4.28 -6.86
C THR A 148 -14.84 5.27 -6.19
N ARG A 149 -14.31 4.93 -5.00
CA ARG A 149 -13.33 5.78 -4.28
C ARG A 149 -11.98 5.85 -4.97
N MET A 150 -11.52 4.73 -5.54
CA MET A 150 -10.28 4.68 -6.31
C MET A 150 -10.41 5.41 -7.65
N ALA A 151 -11.55 5.26 -8.35
CA ALA A 151 -11.83 5.94 -9.61
C ALA A 151 -11.99 7.46 -9.47
N LYS A 152 -12.51 7.94 -8.32
CA LYS A 152 -12.55 9.38 -8.00
C LYS A 152 -11.17 9.98 -7.74
N ARG A 153 -10.14 9.16 -7.51
CA ARG A 153 -8.79 9.64 -7.23
C ARG A 153 -8.04 9.83 -8.55
N SER A 154 -7.61 11.06 -8.83
CA SER A 154 -6.94 11.49 -10.08
C SER A 154 -5.67 10.70 -10.50
N TRP A 155 -5.22 9.73 -9.70
CA TRP A 155 -4.03 8.91 -9.96
C TRP A 155 -4.37 7.55 -10.60
N PHE A 156 -5.65 7.16 -10.67
CA PHE A 156 -6.04 5.87 -11.25
C PHE A 156 -6.38 6.03 -12.75
N PRO A 157 -5.81 5.21 -13.66
CA PRO A 157 -5.96 5.38 -15.11
C PRO A 157 -7.35 4.99 -15.65
N LEU A 158 -8.28 4.55 -14.78
CA LEU A 158 -9.64 4.17 -15.16
C LEU A 158 -10.64 5.13 -14.50
N LYS A 159 -11.34 5.92 -15.31
CA LYS A 159 -12.41 6.83 -14.91
C LYS A 159 -13.75 6.11 -15.03
N VAL A 160 -14.51 6.05 -13.93
CA VAL A 160 -15.90 5.55 -13.97
C VAL A 160 -16.78 6.68 -14.52
N LEU A 161 -17.39 6.44 -15.67
CA LEU A 161 -18.34 7.34 -16.33
C LEU A 161 -19.77 6.84 -16.08
N SER A 162 -20.71 7.76 -15.88
CA SER A 162 -22.14 7.41 -15.97
C SER A 162 -22.55 7.16 -17.42
N ASP A 163 -23.66 6.46 -17.64
CA ASP A 163 -24.16 6.13 -18.98
C ASP A 163 -24.35 7.38 -19.86
N ASP A 164 -24.79 8.49 -19.26
CA ASP A 164 -24.95 9.78 -19.95
C ASP A 164 -23.60 10.38 -20.37
N GLU A 165 -22.61 10.37 -19.47
CA GLU A 165 -21.27 10.90 -19.74
C GLU A 165 -20.54 10.03 -20.78
N TYR A 166 -20.84 8.71 -20.82
CA TYR A 166 -20.35 7.80 -21.86
C TYR A 166 -20.99 8.09 -23.22
N ALA A 167 -22.29 8.34 -23.28
CA ALA A 167 -22.99 8.70 -24.50
C ALA A 167 -22.50 10.04 -25.07
N GLU A 168 -22.19 11.01 -24.21
CA GLU A 168 -21.61 12.30 -24.62
C GLU A 168 -20.20 12.14 -25.19
N MET A 169 -19.34 11.37 -24.51
CA MET A 169 -18.00 11.06 -25.01
C MET A 169 -18.05 10.37 -26.38
N LEU A 170 -18.94 9.38 -26.55
CA LEU A 170 -19.10 8.70 -27.84
C LEU A 170 -19.55 9.65 -28.95
N ARG A 171 -20.47 10.58 -28.66
CA ARG A 171 -20.89 11.61 -29.63
C ARG A 171 -19.74 12.52 -30.02
N GLU A 172 -18.93 12.96 -29.06
CA GLU A 172 -17.76 13.79 -29.34
C GLU A 172 -16.73 13.04 -30.21
N LYS A 173 -16.49 11.76 -29.93
CA LYS A 173 -15.60 10.92 -30.76
C LYS A 173 -16.16 10.71 -32.16
N MET A 174 -17.47 10.51 -32.30
CA MET A 174 -18.12 10.35 -33.60
C MET A 174 -17.99 11.64 -34.45
N LEU A 175 -18.26 12.80 -33.85
CA LEU A 175 -18.11 14.09 -34.52
C LEU A 175 -16.67 14.33 -35.01
N LYS A 176 -15.67 13.96 -34.20
CA LYS A 176 -14.26 14.06 -34.61
C LYS A 176 -13.96 13.18 -35.82
N VAL A 177 -14.49 11.96 -35.84
CA VAL A 177 -14.33 11.04 -36.97
C VAL A 177 -15.00 11.60 -38.23
N ASP A 178 -16.21 12.14 -38.12
CA ASP A 178 -16.93 12.74 -39.26
C ASP A 178 -16.15 13.92 -39.87
N VAL A 179 -15.55 14.77 -39.02
CA VAL A 179 -14.68 15.86 -39.47
C VAL A 179 -13.43 15.32 -40.18
N GLU A 180 -12.80 14.29 -39.64
CA GLU A 180 -11.64 13.65 -40.27
C GLU A 180 -12.01 13.03 -41.63
N ILE A 181 -13.21 12.43 -41.76
CA ILE A 181 -13.73 11.91 -43.03
C ILE A 181 -13.92 13.04 -44.04
N ALA A 182 -14.56 14.15 -43.66
CA ALA A 182 -14.77 15.29 -44.55
C ALA A 182 -13.45 15.86 -45.08
N VAL A 183 -12.44 16.00 -44.20
CA VAL A 183 -11.10 16.45 -44.60
C VAL A 183 -10.42 15.45 -45.55
N LEU A 184 -10.66 14.15 -45.37
CA LEU A 184 -10.15 13.12 -46.28
C LEU A 184 -10.86 13.19 -47.65
N GLU A 185 -12.16 13.43 -47.70
CA GLU A 185 -12.90 13.59 -48.95
C GLU A 185 -12.39 14.79 -49.76
N ASP A 186 -12.15 15.93 -49.11
CA ASP A 186 -11.55 17.11 -49.74
C ASP A 186 -10.16 16.81 -50.33
N LYS A 187 -9.34 16.05 -49.59
CA LYS A 187 -8.02 15.60 -50.06
C LYS A 187 -8.13 14.65 -51.25
N ILE A 188 -9.07 13.71 -51.24
CA ILE A 188 -9.32 12.78 -52.35
C ILE A 188 -9.78 13.55 -53.59
N ALA A 189 -10.68 14.52 -53.42
CA ALA A 189 -11.16 15.38 -54.51
C ALA A 189 -10.02 16.20 -55.11
N ALA A 190 -9.16 16.80 -54.29
CA ALA A 190 -7.99 17.56 -54.74
C ALA A 190 -6.99 16.68 -55.50
N LEU A 191 -6.73 15.46 -55.03
CA LEU A 191 -5.85 14.50 -55.71
C LEU A 191 -6.43 14.04 -57.05
N ARG A 192 -7.74 13.76 -57.11
CA ARG A 192 -8.43 13.42 -58.38
C ARG A 192 -8.39 14.58 -59.37
N GLY A 193 -8.60 15.82 -58.91
CA GLY A 193 -8.51 17.01 -59.75
C GLY A 193 -7.11 17.23 -60.34
N GLN A 194 -6.05 17.00 -59.55
CA GLN A 194 -4.68 17.01 -60.06
C GLN A 194 -4.44 15.89 -61.07
N GLN A 195 -4.97 14.69 -60.85
CA GLN A 195 -4.83 13.56 -61.76
C GLN A 195 -5.53 13.81 -63.11
N THR A 196 -6.70 14.47 -63.12
CA THR A 196 -7.40 14.89 -64.34
C THR A 196 -6.68 16.04 -65.06
N ALA A 197 -6.07 16.97 -64.34
CA ALA A 197 -5.27 18.05 -64.95
C ALA A 197 -3.98 17.51 -65.62
N VAL A 198 -3.31 16.55 -65.00
CA VAL A 198 -2.12 15.88 -65.56
C VAL A 198 -2.46 15.05 -66.80
N SER A 199 -3.62 14.38 -66.83
CA SER A 199 -4.07 13.61 -68.00
C SER A 199 -4.66 14.48 -69.12
N GLY A 200 -5.13 15.70 -68.82
CA GLY A 200 -5.53 16.69 -69.83
C GLY A 200 -4.36 17.37 -70.54
N GLN A 201 -3.22 17.58 -69.84
CA GLN A 201 -1.99 18.12 -70.45
C GLN A 201 -1.29 17.12 -71.37
N ALA A 202 -1.46 15.80 -71.15
CA ALA A 202 -0.90 14.76 -72.01
C ALA A 202 -1.59 14.65 -73.39
N ASN A 203 -2.76 15.27 -73.60
CA ASN A 203 -3.53 15.22 -74.86
C ASN A 203 -3.48 16.54 -75.67
N ALA A 204 -2.70 17.53 -75.25
CA ALA A 204 -2.65 18.87 -75.87
C ALA A 204 -1.26 19.27 -76.40
N GLU A 205 -0.44 18.31 -76.83
CA GLU A 205 0.79 18.60 -77.57
C GLU A 205 0.52 18.41 -79.08
N PRO A 206 0.62 19.48 -79.93
CA PRO A 206 0.41 19.35 -81.36
C PRO A 206 1.64 18.70 -82.00
N THR A 207 1.44 17.60 -82.71
CA THR A 207 2.46 16.95 -83.53
C THR A 207 3.00 17.92 -84.60
N PRO A 208 4.32 17.95 -84.87
CA PRO A 208 4.95 18.87 -85.81
C PRO A 208 4.47 18.69 -87.26
#